data_AF-A0A938DGI4-F1
#
_entry.id   AF-A0A938DGI4-F1
#
_cell.length_a   1.000
_cell.length_b   1.000
_cell.length_c   1.000
_cell.angle_alpha   90.00
_cell.angle_beta   90.00
_cell.angle_gamma   90.00
#
_symmetry.space_group_name_H-M   'P 1'
#
loop_
_entity.id
_entity.type
_entity.pdbx_description
1 polymer ?
#
loop_
_entity_poly.entity_id
_entity_poly.type
_entity_poly.pdbx_seq_one_letter_code
_entity_poly.pdbx_strand_id
1 'polypeptide(L)'
;MAGNASDVETSQGRIIRYISMAGGAVAKAIRNAAQRVYNFIRELQPRETLICILLFAAWVGLFAAGATVKSQPIIENMSPNNFLFYLPAIAITYAYSNIAFLALLSGSLGGLLSNLSLNSYITTTKTTLEELLKGSNSRSIAYQLEPPIASAIRSFAVYLLYIAGISIVVPGSGGKGGELLVDGPQYIRIAGIISAVGFAVGYDPTIFTGLLARLSLGQPASDIDQAATQEKQKPQS
;
A
#
# COMPACT_ATOMS: atom_id res chain seq x y z
N MET A 1 -41.69 60.10 20.65
CA MET A 1 -40.58 59.15 20.38
C MET A 1 -40.90 57.86 21.12
N ALA A 2 -41.49 56.88 20.45
CA ALA A 2 -41.72 55.54 21.00
C ALA A 2 -41.28 54.57 19.90
N GLY A 3 -40.12 53.94 20.11
CA GLY A 3 -39.55 52.95 19.19
C GLY A 3 -40.33 51.65 19.31
N ASN A 4 -40.76 51.12 18.17
CA ASN A 4 -41.45 49.84 18.03
C ASN A 4 -40.57 48.71 18.57
N ALA A 5 -40.98 48.12 19.70
CA ALA A 5 -40.37 46.94 20.32
C ALA A 5 -40.78 45.62 19.63
N SER A 6 -41.58 45.65 18.57
CA SER A 6 -42.18 44.47 17.92
C SER A 6 -41.30 43.81 16.84
N ASP A 7 -40.22 44.46 16.37
CA ASP A 7 -39.42 43.93 15.24
C ASP A 7 -38.24 43.04 15.66
N VAL A 8 -37.87 43.03 16.95
CA VAL A 8 -36.71 42.25 17.44
C VAL A 8 -37.08 40.78 17.72
N GLU A 9 -38.33 40.49 18.06
CA GLU A 9 -38.80 39.14 18.43
C GLU A 9 -38.86 38.15 17.24
N THR A 10 -38.96 38.65 16.00
CA THR A 10 -39.08 37.79 14.80
C THR A 10 -37.74 37.37 14.21
N SER A 11 -36.63 38.03 14.56
CA SER A 11 -35.30 37.71 14.01
C SER A 11 -34.62 36.58 14.79
N GLN A 12 -34.66 36.62 16.14
CA GLN A 12 -34.07 35.56 16.97
C GLN A 12 -34.77 34.20 16.79
N GLY A 13 -36.09 34.18 16.69
CA GLY A 13 -36.84 32.94 16.45
C GLY A 13 -36.53 32.27 15.11
N ARG A 14 -36.17 33.06 14.08
CA ARG A 14 -35.73 32.54 12.77
C ARG A 14 -34.32 31.94 12.85
N ILE A 15 -33.38 32.61 13.52
CA ILE A 15 -32.00 32.12 13.67
C ILE A 15 -31.97 30.81 14.46
N ILE A 16 -32.76 30.69 15.54
CA ILE A 16 -32.83 29.46 16.34
C ILE A 16 -33.40 28.28 15.53
N ARG A 17 -34.40 28.51 14.66
CA ARG A 17 -34.92 27.48 13.75
C ARG A 17 -33.91 27.03 12.69
N TYR A 18 -33.12 27.95 12.15
CA TYR A 18 -32.08 27.61 11.17
C TYR A 18 -30.96 26.78 11.81
N ILE A 19 -30.54 27.13 13.03
CA ILE A 19 -29.51 26.38 13.76
C ILE A 19 -30.02 24.98 14.14
N SER A 20 -31.28 24.84 14.57
CA SER A 20 -31.85 23.53 14.92
C SER A 20 -32.07 22.63 13.70
N MET A 21 -32.50 23.18 12.57
CA MET A 21 -32.62 22.44 11.31
C MET A 21 -31.26 22.02 10.74
N ALA A 22 -30.26 22.91 10.78
CA ALA A 22 -28.90 22.60 10.35
C ALA A 22 -28.26 21.52 11.25
N GLY A 23 -28.41 21.62 12.57
CA GLY A 23 -27.93 20.61 13.51
C GLY A 23 -28.59 19.24 13.31
N GLY A 24 -29.90 19.20 13.06
CA GLY A 24 -30.63 17.97 12.75
C GLY A 24 -30.20 17.33 11.43
N ALA A 25 -29.94 18.12 10.39
CA ALA A 25 -29.45 17.64 9.10
C ALA A 25 -28.04 17.05 9.20
N VAL A 26 -27.13 17.71 9.92
CA VAL A 26 -25.76 17.24 10.15
C VAL A 26 -25.75 15.96 10.99
N ALA A 27 -26.52 15.89 12.07
CA ALA A 27 -26.62 14.68 12.89
C ALA A 27 -27.18 13.48 12.10
N LYS A 28 -28.16 13.72 11.22
CA LYS A 28 -28.73 12.69 10.34
C LYS A 28 -27.72 12.25 9.27
N ALA A 29 -26.93 13.16 8.71
CA ALA A 29 -25.87 12.84 7.76
C ALA A 29 -24.75 12.00 8.42
N ILE A 30 -24.31 12.37 9.63
CA ILE A 30 -23.31 11.61 10.39
C ILE A 30 -23.85 10.23 10.74
N ARG A 31 -25.10 10.12 11.23
CA ARG A 31 -25.71 8.83 11.53
C ARG A 31 -25.81 7.95 10.28
N ASN A 32 -26.23 8.50 9.15
CA ASN A 32 -26.30 7.77 7.89
C ASN A 32 -24.92 7.33 7.38
N ALA A 33 -23.89 8.18 7.53
CA ALA A 33 -22.52 7.83 7.20
C ALA A 33 -21.98 6.72 8.11
N ALA A 34 -22.17 6.83 9.42
CA ALA A 34 -21.78 5.81 10.39
C ALA A 34 -22.52 4.49 10.16
N GLN A 35 -23.80 4.52 9.82
CA GLN A 35 -24.60 3.32 9.52
C GLN A 35 -24.15 2.65 8.21
N ARG A 36 -23.76 3.44 7.19
CA ARG A 36 -23.16 2.90 5.96
C ARG A 36 -21.81 2.26 6.22
N VAL A 37 -20.96 2.91 7.02
CA VAL A 37 -19.67 2.34 7.43
C VAL A 37 -19.88 1.07 8.24
N TYR A 38 -20.83 1.05 9.17
CA TYR A 38 -21.16 -0.13 9.96
C TYR A 38 -21.69 -1.29 9.11
N ASN A 39 -22.63 -1.01 8.19
CA ASN A 39 -23.18 -2.04 7.30
C ASN A 39 -22.11 -2.55 6.33
N PHE A 40 -21.24 -1.67 5.82
CA PHE A 40 -20.09 -2.05 5.01
C PHE A 40 -19.14 -2.98 5.78
N ILE A 41 -18.75 -2.60 7.01
CA ILE A 41 -17.90 -3.42 7.88
C ILE A 41 -18.55 -4.77 8.23
N ARG A 42 -19.88 -4.79 8.40
CA ARG A 42 -20.64 -6.02 8.68
C ARG A 42 -20.76 -6.94 7.46
N GLU A 43 -20.79 -6.39 6.25
CA GLU A 43 -20.81 -7.15 5.00
C GLU A 43 -19.41 -7.61 4.57
N LEU A 44 -18.35 -6.96 5.07
CA LEU A 44 -16.99 -7.47 4.91
C LEU A 44 -16.85 -8.84 5.57
N GLN A 45 -16.22 -9.77 4.87
CA GLN A 45 -15.96 -11.09 5.42
C GLN A 45 -15.08 -10.95 6.68
N PRO A 46 -15.56 -11.40 7.86
CA PRO A 46 -14.94 -11.04 9.14
C PRO A 46 -13.56 -11.69 9.32
N ARG A 47 -13.28 -12.79 8.61
CA ARG A 47 -12.00 -13.52 8.69
C ARG A 47 -10.90 -12.75 7.96
N GLU A 48 -11.16 -12.33 6.74
CA GLU A 48 -10.26 -11.61 5.85
C GLU A 48 -9.95 -10.22 6.43
N THR A 49 -10.96 -9.55 6.98
CA THR A 49 -10.80 -8.28 7.69
C THR A 49 -9.92 -8.42 8.92
N LEU A 50 -10.15 -9.47 9.73
CA LEU A 50 -9.32 -9.75 10.90
C LEU A 50 -7.86 -10.04 10.49
N ILE A 51 -7.65 -10.82 9.43
CA ILE A 51 -6.32 -11.09 8.89
C ILE A 51 -5.63 -9.78 8.44
N CYS A 52 -6.34 -8.87 7.77
CA CYS A 52 -5.81 -7.57 7.38
C CYS A 52 -5.38 -6.73 8.59
N ILE A 53 -6.20 -6.70 9.64
CA ILE A 53 -5.89 -5.97 10.89
C ILE A 53 -4.65 -6.57 11.55
N LEU A 54 -4.56 -7.91 11.63
CA LEU A 54 -3.41 -8.60 12.21
C LEU A 54 -2.13 -8.35 11.41
N LEU A 55 -2.21 -8.39 10.07
CA LEU A 55 -1.07 -8.08 9.20
C LEU A 55 -0.62 -6.63 9.34
N PHE A 56 -1.56 -5.69 9.42
CA PHE A 56 -1.25 -4.28 9.64
C PHE A 56 -0.59 -4.06 11.01
N ALA A 57 -1.11 -4.68 12.07
CA ALA A 57 -0.51 -4.63 13.40
C ALA A 57 0.89 -5.25 13.42
N ALA A 58 1.09 -6.39 12.74
CA ALA A 58 2.40 -7.02 12.57
C ALA A 58 3.37 -6.11 11.81
N TRP A 59 2.91 -5.43 10.75
CA TRP A 59 3.70 -4.47 10.00
C TRP A 59 4.14 -3.29 10.89
N VAL A 60 3.22 -2.70 11.66
CA VAL A 60 3.53 -1.60 12.59
C VAL A 60 4.53 -2.04 13.67
N GLY A 61 4.31 -3.22 14.26
CA GLY A 61 5.18 -3.78 15.29
C GLY A 61 6.59 -4.04 14.76
N LEU A 62 6.70 -4.62 13.56
CA LEU A 62 7.97 -4.88 12.91
C LEU A 62 8.69 -3.58 12.52
N PHE A 63 7.97 -2.59 12.01
CA PHE A 63 8.52 -1.28 11.67
C PHE A 63 9.06 -0.57 12.91
N ALA A 64 8.30 -0.59 14.02
CA ALA A 64 8.72 -0.01 15.28
C ALA A 64 9.97 -0.73 15.85
N ALA A 65 10.00 -2.07 15.77
CA ALA A 65 11.15 -2.85 16.22
C ALA A 65 12.43 -2.49 15.44
N GLY A 66 12.36 -2.42 14.11
CA GLY A 66 13.50 -2.03 13.29
C GLY A 66 13.93 -0.56 13.47
N ALA A 67 13.00 0.33 13.79
CA ALA A 67 13.30 1.74 14.02
C ALA A 67 13.95 2.01 15.39
N THR A 68 13.63 1.21 16.41
CA THR A 68 14.00 1.48 17.81
C THR A 68 15.09 0.58 18.35
N VAL A 69 15.19 -0.66 17.88
CA VAL A 69 16.13 -1.65 18.41
C VAL A 69 17.37 -1.71 17.53
N LYS A 70 18.53 -1.35 18.09
CA LYS A 70 19.82 -1.49 17.41
C LYS A 70 20.19 -2.98 17.34
N SER A 71 20.52 -3.48 16.16
CA SER A 71 20.95 -4.88 15.97
C SER A 71 22.39 -5.14 16.43
N GLN A 72 23.24 -4.11 16.54
CA GLN A 72 24.63 -4.19 17.00
C GLN A 72 24.86 -5.08 18.25
N PRO A 73 24.21 -4.82 19.39
CA PRO A 73 24.43 -5.62 20.60
C PRO A 73 24.01 -7.08 20.43
N ILE A 74 23.08 -7.38 19.53
CA ILE A 74 22.64 -8.76 19.25
C ILE A 74 23.73 -9.50 18.45
N ILE A 75 24.31 -8.83 17.46
CA ILE A 75 25.39 -9.37 16.62
C ILE A 75 26.66 -9.57 17.45
N GLU A 76 27.00 -8.63 18.34
CA GLU A 76 28.19 -8.71 19.20
C GLU A 76 28.13 -9.87 20.21
N ASN A 77 26.93 -10.22 20.69
CA ASN A 77 26.72 -11.33 21.63
C ASN A 77 26.48 -12.69 20.92
N MET A 78 26.48 -12.69 19.59
CA MET A 78 26.27 -13.88 18.79
C MET A 78 27.53 -14.75 18.75
N SER A 79 27.34 -16.03 19.00
CA SER A 79 28.31 -17.10 18.83
C SER A 79 27.66 -18.27 18.09
N PRO A 80 28.43 -19.19 17.49
CA PRO A 80 27.86 -20.35 16.80
C PRO A 80 26.91 -21.18 17.68
N ASN A 81 27.14 -21.22 18.99
CA ASN A 81 26.37 -22.02 19.95
C ASN A 81 25.00 -21.40 20.30
N ASN A 82 24.84 -20.09 20.14
CA ASN A 82 23.59 -19.37 20.45
C ASN A 82 22.92 -18.78 19.20
N PHE A 83 23.44 -19.09 18.01
CA PHE A 83 22.97 -18.54 16.74
C PHE A 83 21.45 -18.71 16.53
N LEU A 84 20.92 -19.92 16.75
CA LEU A 84 19.50 -20.22 16.58
C LEU A 84 18.60 -19.41 17.54
N PHE A 85 19.11 -19.06 18.71
CA PHE A 85 18.38 -18.25 19.69
C PHE A 85 18.27 -16.78 19.25
N TYR A 86 19.33 -16.24 18.65
CA TYR A 86 19.36 -14.85 18.17
C TYR A 86 18.78 -14.68 16.77
N LEU A 87 18.55 -15.76 16.02
CA LEU A 87 18.05 -15.71 14.63
C LEU A 87 16.72 -14.95 14.51
N PRO A 88 15.67 -15.17 15.34
CA PRO A 88 14.43 -14.39 15.26
C PRO A 88 14.66 -12.91 15.56
N ALA A 89 15.52 -12.60 16.53
CA ALA A 89 15.83 -11.22 16.90
C ALA A 89 16.55 -10.49 15.76
N ILE A 90 17.50 -11.14 15.10
CA ILE A 90 18.18 -10.58 13.91
C ILE A 90 17.22 -10.43 12.75
N ALA A 91 16.40 -11.44 12.46
CA ALA A 91 15.40 -11.37 11.39
C ALA A 91 14.51 -10.12 11.55
N ILE A 92 14.11 -9.81 12.78
CA ILE A 92 13.22 -8.69 13.13
C ILE A 92 13.95 -7.35 13.26
N THR A 93 15.20 -7.30 13.73
CA THR A 93 15.88 -6.02 14.08
C THR A 93 16.94 -5.59 13.09
N TYR A 94 17.52 -6.51 12.32
CA TYR A 94 18.50 -6.17 11.31
C TYR A 94 17.82 -5.46 10.13
N ALA A 95 18.32 -4.28 9.78
CA ALA A 95 17.63 -3.35 8.87
C ALA A 95 17.17 -4.01 7.56
N TYR A 96 18.05 -4.76 6.89
CA TYR A 96 17.73 -5.37 5.60
C TYR A 96 16.70 -6.50 5.70
N SER A 97 16.85 -7.41 6.67
CA SER A 97 15.87 -8.49 6.86
C SER A 97 14.52 -7.93 7.31
N ASN A 98 14.53 -6.94 8.21
CA ASN A 98 13.33 -6.25 8.64
C ASN A 98 12.59 -5.60 7.46
N ILE A 99 13.29 -4.84 6.61
CA ILE A 99 12.70 -4.22 5.40
C ILE A 99 12.15 -5.29 4.44
N ALA A 100 12.84 -6.43 4.29
CA ALA A 100 12.34 -7.54 3.49
C ALA A 100 11.01 -8.10 4.00
N PHE A 101 10.90 -8.31 5.32
CA PHE A 101 9.65 -8.77 5.95
C PHE A 101 8.55 -7.70 5.88
N LEU A 102 8.89 -6.42 6.04
CA LEU A 102 7.95 -5.31 5.85
C LEU A 102 7.40 -5.29 4.42
N ALA A 103 8.26 -5.51 3.41
CA ALA A 103 7.82 -5.59 2.01
C ALA A 103 6.86 -6.78 1.78
N LEU A 104 7.15 -7.95 2.34
CA LEU A 104 6.28 -9.13 2.28
C LEU A 104 4.93 -8.89 2.95
N LEU A 105 4.92 -8.33 4.16
CA LEU A 105 3.70 -8.01 4.89
C LEU A 105 2.87 -6.96 4.15
N SER A 106 3.52 -5.92 3.64
CA SER A 106 2.86 -4.85 2.91
C SER A 106 2.24 -5.35 1.60
N GLY A 107 2.96 -6.21 0.87
CA GLY A 107 2.44 -6.89 -0.31
C GLY A 107 1.26 -7.81 -0.03
N SER A 108 1.35 -8.60 1.05
CA SER A 108 0.26 -9.47 1.51
C SER A 108 -0.99 -8.65 1.86
N LEU A 109 -0.80 -7.53 2.56
CA LEU A 109 -1.87 -6.60 2.91
C LEU A 109 -2.50 -6.01 1.65
N GLY A 110 -1.69 -5.57 0.67
CA GLY A 110 -2.16 -5.06 -0.62
C GLY A 110 -3.03 -6.07 -1.38
N GLY A 111 -2.57 -7.33 -1.48
CA GLY A 111 -3.30 -8.40 -2.18
C GLY A 111 -4.60 -8.83 -1.48
N LEU A 112 -4.61 -8.84 -0.15
CA LEU A 112 -5.86 -9.09 0.60
C LEU A 112 -6.85 -7.94 0.43
N LEU A 113 -6.37 -6.70 0.47
CA LEU A 113 -7.23 -5.53 0.33
C LEU A 113 -7.79 -5.40 -1.08
N SER A 114 -7.03 -5.78 -2.11
CA SER A 114 -7.50 -5.81 -3.49
C SER A 114 -8.59 -6.84 -3.69
N ASN A 115 -8.41 -8.05 -3.14
CA ASN A 115 -9.40 -9.12 -3.19
C ASN A 115 -10.70 -8.73 -2.45
N LEU A 116 -10.57 -8.16 -1.24
CA LEU A 116 -11.71 -7.64 -0.47
C LEU A 116 -12.45 -6.53 -1.21
N SER A 117 -11.72 -5.62 -1.85
CA SER A 117 -12.29 -4.54 -2.64
C SER A 117 -13.08 -5.08 -3.84
N LEU A 118 -12.53 -6.09 -4.53
CA LEU A 118 -13.20 -6.74 -5.67
C LEU A 118 -14.46 -7.49 -5.23
N ASN A 119 -14.40 -8.26 -4.15
CA ASN A 119 -15.55 -9.01 -3.64
C ASN A 119 -16.67 -8.08 -3.18
N SER A 120 -16.32 -6.97 -2.51
CA SER A 120 -17.28 -5.95 -2.11
C SER A 120 -17.93 -5.28 -3.33
N TYR A 121 -17.14 -4.99 -4.37
CA TYR A 121 -17.64 -4.45 -5.63
C TYR A 121 -18.65 -5.40 -6.30
N ILE A 122 -18.27 -6.67 -6.51
CA ILE A 122 -19.12 -7.73 -7.10
C ILE A 122 -20.44 -7.85 -6.34
N THR A 123 -20.38 -7.85 -5.00
CA THR A 123 -21.56 -7.97 -4.14
C THR A 123 -22.49 -6.75 -4.28
N THR A 124 -21.91 -5.55 -4.37
CA THR A 124 -22.66 -4.28 -4.43
C THR A 124 -23.32 -4.06 -5.78
N THR A 125 -22.61 -4.30 -6.89
CA THR A 125 -23.13 -4.07 -8.24
C THR A 125 -23.90 -5.26 -8.81
N LYS A 126 -23.87 -6.43 -8.15
CA LYS A 126 -24.46 -7.68 -8.63
C LYS A 126 -23.96 -8.09 -10.02
N THR A 127 -22.76 -7.65 -10.38
CA THR A 127 -22.09 -7.98 -11.63
C THR A 127 -21.45 -9.35 -11.52
N THR A 128 -21.46 -10.14 -12.59
CA THR A 128 -20.78 -11.44 -12.59
C THR A 128 -19.27 -11.28 -12.81
N LEU A 129 -18.47 -12.20 -12.26
CA LEU A 129 -17.02 -12.19 -12.48
C LEU A 129 -16.67 -12.34 -13.97
N GLU A 130 -17.47 -13.10 -14.72
CA GLU A 130 -17.28 -13.29 -16.17
C GLU A 130 -17.46 -11.99 -16.97
N GLU A 131 -18.41 -11.13 -16.57
CA GLU A 131 -18.59 -9.81 -17.19
C GLU A 131 -17.40 -8.91 -16.93
N LEU A 132 -16.84 -8.95 -15.72
CA LEU A 132 -15.64 -8.18 -15.35
C LEU A 132 -14.41 -8.64 -16.14
N LEU A 133 -14.21 -9.93 -16.32
CA LEU A 133 -13.09 -10.50 -17.07
C LEU A 133 -13.16 -10.25 -18.58
N LYS A 134 -14.33 -9.90 -19.13
CA LYS A 134 -14.49 -9.51 -20.55
C LYS A 134 -14.20 -8.02 -20.80
N GLY A 135 -14.12 -7.21 -19.75
CA GLY A 135 -13.84 -5.78 -19.85
C GLY A 135 -12.39 -5.45 -20.22
N SER A 136 -12.12 -4.18 -20.54
CA SER A 136 -10.76 -3.69 -20.83
C SER A 136 -9.78 -3.85 -19.67
N ASN A 137 -10.28 -4.00 -18.43
CA ASN A 137 -9.49 -4.14 -17.21
C ASN A 137 -9.31 -5.60 -16.75
N SER A 138 -9.55 -6.57 -17.64
CA SER A 138 -9.50 -8.02 -17.35
C SER A 138 -8.22 -8.46 -16.65
N ARG A 139 -7.06 -7.91 -17.04
CA ARG A 139 -5.76 -8.24 -16.45
C ARG A 139 -5.62 -7.75 -15.01
N SER A 140 -6.04 -6.53 -14.68
CA SER A 140 -6.01 -6.03 -13.30
C SER A 140 -6.93 -6.86 -12.41
N ILE A 141 -8.13 -7.20 -12.90
CA ILE A 141 -9.09 -8.03 -12.17
C ILE A 141 -8.54 -9.44 -11.92
N ALA A 142 -7.86 -10.04 -12.89
CA ALA A 142 -7.19 -11.33 -12.70
C ALA A 142 -6.13 -11.27 -11.58
N TYR A 143 -5.37 -10.18 -11.47
CA TYR A 143 -4.39 -10.01 -10.40
C TYR A 143 -5.03 -9.82 -9.01
N GLN A 144 -6.20 -9.21 -8.93
CA GLN A 144 -6.92 -9.03 -7.66
C GLN A 144 -7.48 -10.34 -7.09
N LEU A 145 -7.63 -11.37 -7.93
CA LEU A 145 -8.05 -12.71 -7.53
C LEU A 145 -6.89 -13.63 -7.10
N GLU A 146 -5.65 -13.19 -7.27
CA GLU A 146 -4.49 -14.01 -6.90
C GLU A 146 -4.43 -14.26 -5.39
N PRO A 147 -3.85 -15.40 -4.96
CA PRO A 147 -3.66 -15.66 -3.54
C PRO A 147 -2.68 -14.62 -2.95
N PRO A 148 -2.86 -14.19 -1.68
CA PRO A 148 -2.02 -13.17 -1.04
C PRO A 148 -0.52 -13.45 -1.07
N ILE A 149 -0.14 -14.73 -1.09
CA ILE A 149 1.25 -15.18 -1.20
C ILE A 149 1.91 -14.70 -2.51
N ALA A 150 1.17 -14.65 -3.62
CA ALA A 150 1.67 -14.15 -4.89
C ALA A 150 1.96 -12.64 -4.80
N SER A 151 1.06 -11.86 -4.20
CA SER A 151 1.27 -10.44 -3.92
C SER A 151 2.45 -10.17 -2.99
N ALA A 152 2.65 -11.03 -1.99
CA ALA A 152 3.81 -10.97 -1.08
C ALA A 152 5.13 -11.17 -1.84
N ILE A 153 5.24 -12.25 -2.64
CA ILE A 153 6.43 -12.56 -3.43
C ILE A 153 6.75 -11.44 -4.44
N ARG A 154 5.72 -10.89 -5.10
CA ARG A 154 5.90 -9.72 -5.99
C ARG A 154 6.48 -8.52 -5.26
N SER A 155 6.03 -8.27 -4.03
CA SER A 155 6.53 -7.16 -3.21
C SER A 155 7.94 -7.41 -2.67
N PHE A 156 8.29 -8.68 -2.43
CA PHE A 156 9.67 -9.06 -2.13
C PHE A 156 10.61 -8.84 -3.33
N ALA A 157 10.13 -8.99 -4.56
CA ALA A 157 10.92 -8.65 -5.75
C ALA A 157 11.28 -7.14 -5.80
N VAL A 158 10.41 -6.26 -5.31
CA VAL A 158 10.71 -4.82 -5.15
C VAL A 158 11.88 -4.62 -4.18
N TYR A 159 11.88 -5.34 -3.06
CA TYR A 159 13.00 -5.32 -2.11
C TYR A 159 14.29 -5.84 -2.75
N LEU A 160 14.24 -6.94 -3.51
CA LEU A 160 15.43 -7.46 -4.22
C LEU A 160 15.98 -6.46 -5.23
N LEU A 161 15.10 -5.78 -5.98
CA LEU A 161 15.48 -4.72 -6.91
C LEU A 161 16.20 -3.57 -6.18
N TYR A 162 15.71 -3.19 -5.00
CA TYR A 162 16.34 -2.19 -4.15
C TYR A 162 17.74 -2.64 -3.67
N ILE A 163 17.88 -3.87 -3.17
CA ILE A 163 19.17 -4.42 -2.75
C ILE A 163 20.16 -4.50 -3.92
N ALA A 164 19.69 -4.96 -5.08
CA ALA A 164 20.49 -5.01 -6.30
C ALA A 164 20.97 -3.60 -6.70
N GLY A 165 20.08 -2.61 -6.66
CA GLY A 165 20.40 -1.21 -6.94
C GLY A 165 21.47 -0.66 -6.00
N ILE A 166 21.33 -0.87 -4.69
CA ILE A 166 22.35 -0.43 -3.71
C ILE A 166 23.68 -1.15 -3.93
N SER A 167 23.65 -2.45 -4.24
CA SER A 167 24.87 -3.25 -4.44
C SER A 167 25.68 -2.78 -5.65
N ILE A 168 25.02 -2.17 -6.65
CA ILE A 168 25.68 -1.55 -7.80
C ILE A 168 26.23 -0.16 -7.44
N VAL A 169 25.43 0.66 -6.75
CA VAL A 169 25.78 2.07 -6.46
C VAL A 169 26.85 2.19 -5.39
N VAL A 170 26.91 1.24 -4.44
CA VAL A 170 27.86 1.23 -3.34
C VAL A 170 28.87 0.08 -3.55
N PRO A 171 29.94 0.30 -4.34
CA PRO A 171 30.97 -0.72 -4.53
C PRO A 171 31.71 -1.00 -3.21
N GLY A 172 31.50 -2.20 -2.66
CA GLY A 172 32.35 -2.88 -1.67
C GLY A 172 32.67 -2.10 -0.39
N SER A 173 31.92 -2.34 0.68
CA SER A 173 32.41 -2.08 2.05
C SER A 173 33.43 -3.17 2.45
N GLY A 174 34.58 -3.20 1.76
CA GLY A 174 35.72 -4.07 2.08
C GLY A 174 36.60 -3.57 3.23
N GLY A 175 36.11 -2.59 4.01
CA GLY A 175 36.77 -2.10 5.21
C GLY A 175 36.53 -3.02 6.40
N LYS A 176 37.51 -3.10 7.32
CA LYS A 176 37.41 -3.87 8.57
C LYS A 176 36.18 -3.42 9.37
N GLY A 177 35.11 -4.19 9.30
CA GLY A 177 33.78 -3.87 9.84
C GLY A 177 32.71 -3.72 8.75
N GLY A 178 32.63 -4.68 7.82
CA GLY A 178 31.73 -4.70 6.65
C GLY A 178 30.23 -4.80 6.95
N GLU A 179 29.77 -4.11 7.99
CA GLU A 179 28.35 -3.90 8.26
C GLU A 179 27.87 -2.71 7.44
N LEU A 180 26.93 -2.97 6.53
CA LEU A 180 26.12 -1.91 5.92
C LEU A 180 25.17 -1.37 6.99
N LEU A 181 25.69 -0.53 7.89
CA LEU A 181 24.91 0.11 8.93
C LEU A 181 24.00 1.16 8.28
N VAL A 182 22.69 0.94 8.41
CA VAL A 182 21.67 1.89 8.00
C VAL A 182 21.36 2.77 9.23
N ASP A 183 21.58 4.07 9.13
CA ASP A 183 21.23 5.00 10.20
C ASP A 183 19.70 5.05 10.41
N GLY A 184 19.25 5.35 11.63
CA GLY A 184 17.83 5.32 12.01
C GLY A 184 16.90 6.14 11.07
N PRO A 185 17.22 7.41 10.78
CA PRO A 185 16.48 8.21 9.81
C PRO A 185 16.49 7.64 8.38
N GLN A 186 17.61 7.01 7.98
CA GLN A 186 17.72 6.36 6.68
C GLN A 186 16.84 5.11 6.61
N TYR A 187 16.82 4.30 7.68
CA TYR A 187 15.95 3.14 7.81
C TYR A 187 14.48 3.54 7.66
N ILE A 188 14.01 4.55 8.41
CA ILE A 188 12.60 4.98 8.38
C ILE A 188 12.15 5.34 6.95
N ARG A 189 12.99 6.07 6.22
CA ARG A 189 12.69 6.49 4.84
C ARG A 189 12.60 5.28 3.91
N ILE A 190 13.58 4.38 3.99
CA ILE A 190 13.68 3.22 3.11
C ILE A 190 12.56 2.22 3.43
N ALA A 191 12.38 1.87 4.69
CA ALA A 191 11.30 0.98 5.14
C ALA A 191 9.92 1.51 4.73
N GLY A 192 9.69 2.83 4.87
CA GLY A 192 8.47 3.48 4.44
C GLY A 192 8.25 3.40 2.92
N ILE A 193 9.26 3.76 2.12
CA ILE A 193 9.16 3.75 0.65
C ILE A 193 8.97 2.32 0.13
N ILE A 194 9.79 1.37 0.57
CA ILE A 194 9.71 -0.02 0.13
C ILE A 194 8.38 -0.65 0.53
N SER A 195 7.86 -0.34 1.73
CA SER A 195 6.52 -0.78 2.12
C SER A 195 5.45 -0.14 1.24
N ALA A 196 5.50 1.17 0.98
CA ALA A 196 4.51 1.84 0.13
C ALA A 196 4.49 1.28 -1.30
N VAL A 197 5.67 1.06 -1.90
CA VAL A 197 5.78 0.45 -3.23
C VAL A 197 5.33 -1.00 -3.19
N GLY A 198 5.76 -1.77 -2.18
CA GLY A 198 5.34 -3.15 -1.97
C GLY A 198 3.83 -3.28 -1.85
N PHE A 199 3.17 -2.44 -1.04
CA PHE A 199 1.72 -2.36 -0.96
C PHE A 199 1.08 -2.12 -2.33
N ALA A 200 1.56 -1.11 -3.06
CA ALA A 200 1.00 -0.77 -4.38
C ALA A 200 1.15 -1.92 -5.38
N VAL A 201 2.32 -2.55 -5.43
CA VAL A 201 2.58 -3.73 -6.28
C VAL A 201 1.71 -4.91 -5.86
N GLY A 202 1.56 -5.13 -4.56
CA GLY A 202 0.72 -6.20 -4.01
C GLY A 202 -0.76 -6.01 -4.33
N TYR A 203 -1.24 -4.75 -4.31
CA TYR A 203 -2.61 -4.37 -4.59
C TYR A 203 -2.95 -4.45 -6.09
N ASP A 204 -2.11 -3.88 -6.95
CA ASP A 204 -2.23 -4.00 -8.41
C ASP A 204 -0.83 -3.95 -9.07
N PRO A 205 -0.33 -5.08 -9.61
CA PRO A 205 1.00 -5.12 -10.21
C PRO A 205 1.12 -4.31 -11.52
N THR A 206 0.00 -3.91 -12.14
CA THR A 206 0.04 -3.06 -13.34
C THR A 206 0.60 -1.66 -13.06
N ILE A 207 0.51 -1.20 -11.80
CA ILE A 207 1.13 0.05 -11.34
C ILE A 207 2.65 -0.05 -11.48
N PHE A 208 3.21 -1.20 -11.11
CA PHE A 208 4.65 -1.44 -11.17
C PHE A 208 5.16 -1.57 -12.60
N THR A 209 4.44 -2.29 -13.47
CA THR A 209 4.82 -2.38 -14.89
C THR A 209 4.73 -1.02 -15.58
N GLY A 210 3.74 -0.19 -15.22
CA GLY A 210 3.65 1.20 -15.66
C GLY A 210 4.83 2.06 -15.19
N LEU A 211 5.26 1.87 -13.93
CA LEU A 211 6.45 2.55 -13.39
C LEU A 211 7.73 2.13 -14.12
N LEU A 212 7.94 0.82 -14.30
CA LEU A 212 9.09 0.28 -15.04
C LEU A 212 9.11 0.75 -16.49
N ALA A 213 7.95 0.77 -17.17
CA ALA A 213 7.85 1.28 -18.53
C ALA A 213 8.28 2.75 -18.62
N ARG A 214 7.89 3.58 -17.65
CA ARG A 214 8.33 4.99 -17.58
C ARG A 214 9.82 5.14 -17.31
N LEU A 215 10.42 4.24 -16.54
CA LEU A 215 11.87 4.23 -16.28
C LEU A 215 12.67 3.72 -17.49
N SER A 216 12.14 2.76 -18.24
CA SER A 216 12.73 2.25 -19.48
C SER A 216 12.56 3.21 -20.67
N LEU A 217 11.54 4.08 -20.64
CA LEU A 217 11.23 5.06 -21.70
C LEU A 217 12.01 6.39 -21.56
N GLY A 218 13.24 6.33 -21.05
CA GLY A 218 14.27 7.29 -21.43
C GLY A 218 14.62 7.25 -22.93
N GLN A 219 14.00 6.36 -23.72
CA GLN A 219 13.94 6.45 -25.18
C GLN A 219 12.53 6.88 -25.62
N PRO A 220 12.41 7.97 -26.41
CA PRO A 220 11.12 8.45 -26.88
C PRO A 220 10.45 7.40 -27.77
N ALA A 221 9.16 7.15 -27.51
CA ALA A 221 8.30 6.23 -28.24
C ALA A 221 8.04 6.64 -29.72
N SER A 222 8.79 7.59 -30.28
CA SER A 222 8.64 8.05 -31.67
C SER A 222 9.23 7.09 -32.70
N ASP A 223 10.17 6.22 -32.30
CA ASP A 223 10.98 5.47 -33.27
C ASP A 223 10.39 4.08 -33.58
N ILE A 224 9.58 3.53 -32.66
CA ILE A 224 8.95 2.21 -32.82
C ILE A 224 7.76 2.29 -33.80
N ASP A 225 6.99 3.38 -33.78
CA ASP A 225 5.88 3.58 -34.72
C ASP A 225 6.36 3.92 -36.14
N GLN A 226 7.55 4.52 -36.28
CA GLN A 226 8.15 4.76 -37.60
C GLN A 226 8.71 3.48 -38.23
N ALA A 227 9.30 2.58 -37.44
CA ALA A 227 9.78 1.29 -37.93
C ALA A 227 8.63 0.38 -38.40
N ALA A 228 7.52 0.33 -37.66
CA ALA A 228 6.34 -0.45 -38.04
C ALA A 228 5.60 0.12 -39.26
N THR A 229 5.74 1.42 -39.54
CA THR A 229 5.13 2.06 -40.71
C THR A 229 5.99 1.90 -41.97
N GLN A 230 7.32 1.88 -41.85
CA GLN A 230 8.22 1.69 -42.99
C GLN A 230 8.20 0.25 -43.54
N GLU A 231 7.96 -0.76 -42.71
CA GLU A 231 7.91 -2.15 -43.18
C GLU A 231 6.67 -2.45 -44.04
N LYS A 232 5.56 -1.70 -43.87
CA LYS A 232 4.35 -1.82 -44.71
C LYS A 232 4.44 -1.09 -46.05
N GLN A 233 5.45 -0.26 -46.27
CA GLN A 233 5.58 0.55 -47.50
C GLN A 233 6.60 0.01 -48.50
N LYS A 234 7.25 -1.13 -48.24
CA LYS A 234 8.16 -1.71 -49.22
C LYS A 234 7.34 -2.37 -50.35
N PRO A 235 7.31 -1.83 -51.58
CA PRO A 235 6.63 -2.48 -52.68
C PRO A 235 7.42 -3.75 -53.03
N GLN A 236 6.71 -4.86 -53.20
CA GLN A 236 7.27 -6.06 -53.80
C GLN A 236 7.67 -5.71 -55.25
N SER A 237 8.98 -5.69 -55.51
CA SER A 237 9.57 -5.67 -56.85
C SER A 237 10.20 -7.03 -57.13
#